data_AF-A0A444J1A0-F1
#
_entry.id   AF-A0A444J1A0-F1
#
_cell.length_a   1.000
_cell.length_b   1.000
_cell.length_c   1.000
_cell.angle_alpha   90.00
_cell.angle_beta   90.00
_cell.angle_gamma   90.00
#
_symmetry.space_group_name_H-M   'P 1'
#
loop_
_entity.id
_entity.type
_entity.pdbx_description
1 polymer ?
#
loop_
_entity_poly.entity_id
_entity_poly.type
_entity_poly.pdbx_seq_one_letter_code
_entity_poly.pdbx_strand_id
1 'polypeptide(L)'
;MRPFGSFLTSLGGTLGQLLMPLVCTTIFLLQTRDTFAAAVGLWWFGENFLDIAPYIGDARAGVLPLLGGNTGHSSPYGFHDWEFLLTETGLLRYDLAIARLSHGFGSVLMILAITWGGYILWKTYNESV
;
A
#
# COMPACT_ATOMS: atom_id res chain seq x y z
N MET A 1 -13.19 18.51 -13.86
CA MET A 1 -14.02 18.36 -12.64
C MET A 1 -13.66 17.03 -11.99
N ARG A 2 -13.42 16.98 -10.67
CA ARG A 2 -13.17 15.74 -9.93
C ARG A 2 -14.54 15.16 -9.51
N PRO A 3 -15.08 14.10 -10.14
CA PRO A 3 -16.48 13.69 -9.98
C PRO A 3 -16.84 13.20 -8.56
N PHE A 4 -15.84 12.78 -7.78
CA PHE A 4 -16.01 12.31 -6.41
C PHE A 4 -15.57 13.34 -5.35
N GLY A 5 -15.29 14.59 -5.73
CA GLY A 5 -14.69 15.58 -4.84
C GLY A 5 -13.17 15.39 -4.67
N SER A 6 -12.47 16.43 -4.21
CA SER A 6 -11.01 16.43 -4.10
C SER A 6 -10.48 15.37 -3.14
N PHE A 7 -11.17 15.15 -2.03
CA PHE A 7 -10.81 14.18 -0.99
C PHE A 7 -10.87 12.72 -1.44
N LEU A 8 -12.00 12.27 -2.00
CA LEU A 8 -12.12 10.90 -2.51
C LEU A 8 -11.22 10.65 -3.72
N THR A 9 -10.98 11.67 -4.55
CA THR A 9 -10.03 11.56 -5.66
C THR A 9 -8.61 11.34 -5.15
N SER A 10 -8.22 12.06 -4.10
CA SER A 10 -6.90 11.98 -3.50
C SER A 10 -6.67 10.64 -2.76
N LEU A 11 -7.71 10.09 -2.14
CA LEU A 11 -7.68 8.72 -1.60
C LEU A 11 -7.67 7.64 -2.68
N GLY A 12 -8.23 7.92 -3.86
CA GLY A 12 -8.48 6.91 -4.90
C GLY A 12 -7.23 6.19 -5.39
N GLY A 13 -6.10 6.89 -5.50
CA GLY A 13 -4.83 6.28 -5.93
C GLY A 13 -4.35 5.18 -4.98
N THR A 14 -4.13 5.53 -3.71
CA THR A 14 -3.71 4.59 -2.66
C THR A 14 -4.75 3.50 -2.38
N LEU A 15 -6.04 3.84 -2.41
CA LEU A 15 -7.10 2.83 -2.24
C LEU A 15 -7.08 1.79 -3.37
N GLY A 16 -6.88 2.21 -4.63
CA GLY A 16 -6.77 1.29 -5.76
C GLY A 16 -5.55 0.37 -5.67
N GLN A 17 -4.40 0.94 -5.29
CA GLN A 17 -3.14 0.20 -5.04
C GLN A 17 -3.33 -0.91 -4.00
N LEU A 18 -4.07 -0.64 -2.92
CA LEU A 18 -4.33 -1.63 -1.87
C LEU A 18 -5.46 -2.61 -2.24
N LEU A 19 -6.48 -2.16 -2.97
CA LEU A 19 -7.67 -2.96 -3.25
C LEU A 19 -7.37 -4.13 -4.21
N MET A 20 -6.59 -3.91 -5.26
CA MET A 20 -6.33 -4.96 -6.26
C MET A 20 -5.60 -6.19 -5.68
N PRO A 21 -4.45 -6.07 -4.99
CA PRO A 21 -3.82 -7.21 -4.35
C PRO A 21 -4.73 -7.89 -3.32
N LEU A 22 -5.56 -7.13 -2.60
CA LEU A 22 -6.53 -7.69 -1.65
C LEU A 22 -7.61 -8.54 -2.35
N VAL A 23 -8.14 -8.06 -3.48
CA VAL A 23 -9.11 -8.81 -4.30
C VAL A 23 -8.46 -10.08 -4.84
N CYS A 24 -7.25 -9.99 -5.41
CA CYS A 24 -6.51 -11.15 -5.90
C CYS A 24 -6.28 -12.18 -4.78
N THR A 25 -5.79 -11.74 -3.62
CA THR A 25 -5.57 -12.59 -2.45
C THR A 25 -6.86 -13.30 -2.01
N THR A 26 -7.96 -12.57 -1.96
CA THR A 26 -9.27 -13.10 -1.55
C THR A 26 -9.80 -14.13 -2.55
N ILE A 27 -9.67 -13.89 -3.86
CA ILE A 27 -10.09 -14.82 -4.90
C ILE A 27 -9.25 -16.10 -4.84
N PHE A 28 -7.91 -15.98 -4.74
CA PHE A 28 -7.03 -17.15 -4.64
C PHE A 28 -7.36 -18.01 -3.42
N LEU A 29 -7.65 -17.38 -2.28
CA LEU A 29 -7.97 -18.08 -1.05
C LEU A 29 -9.35 -18.75 -1.07
N LEU A 30 -10.38 -18.03 -1.49
CA LEU A 30 -11.78 -18.47 -1.31
C LEU A 30 -12.34 -19.20 -2.53
N GLN A 31 -12.00 -18.79 -3.74
CA GLN A 31 -12.56 -19.34 -4.97
C GLN A 31 -11.63 -20.39 -5.59
N THR A 32 -10.37 -20.03 -5.85
CA THR A 32 -9.40 -20.94 -6.47
C THR A 32 -8.89 -21.98 -5.49
N ARG A 33 -8.92 -21.68 -4.18
CA ARG A 33 -8.31 -22.47 -3.10
C ARG A 33 -6.82 -22.73 -3.31
N ASP A 34 -6.16 -21.79 -3.98
CA ASP A 34 -4.70 -21.78 -4.14
C ASP A 34 -4.09 -20.97 -3.00
N THR A 35 -3.71 -21.68 -1.94
CA THR A 35 -3.13 -21.07 -0.74
C THR A 35 -1.75 -20.45 -1.00
N PHE A 36 -0.99 -20.97 -1.97
CA PHE A 36 0.32 -20.42 -2.29
C PHE A 36 0.18 -19.10 -3.07
N ALA A 37 -0.70 -19.07 -4.07
CA ALA A 37 -1.03 -17.83 -4.77
C ALA A 37 -1.61 -16.76 -3.82
N ALA A 38 -2.43 -17.17 -2.84
CA ALA A 38 -2.91 -16.27 -1.80
C ALA A 38 -1.78 -15.69 -0.93
N ALA A 39 -0.76 -16.49 -0.59
CA ALA A 39 0.41 -16.01 0.13
C ALA A 39 1.20 -14.96 -0.69
N VAL A 40 1.38 -15.19 -2.00
CA VAL A 40 2.00 -14.20 -2.91
C VAL A 40 1.15 -12.92 -3.00
N GLY A 41 -0.18 -13.05 -3.08
CA GLY A 41 -1.09 -11.90 -3.06
C GLY A 41 -0.98 -11.10 -1.76
N LEU A 42 -0.89 -11.76 -0.61
CA LEU A 42 -0.71 -11.11 0.69
C LEU A 42 0.63 -10.38 0.79
N TRP A 43 1.69 -10.97 0.24
CA TRP A 43 2.99 -10.32 0.13
C TRP A 43 2.90 -9.04 -0.71
N TRP A 44 2.25 -9.11 -1.87
CA TRP A 44 2.02 -7.95 -2.74
C TRP A 44 1.20 -6.86 -2.04
N PHE A 45 0.17 -7.25 -1.29
CA PHE A 45 -0.60 -6.31 -0.46
C PHE A 45 0.27 -5.60 0.58
N GLY A 46 1.16 -6.34 1.26
CA GLY A 46 2.11 -5.76 2.22
C GLY A 46 3.12 -4.82 1.57
N GLU A 47 3.64 -5.17 0.40
CA GLU A 47 4.62 -4.37 -0.36
C GLU A 47 4.09 -2.98 -0.72
N ASN A 48 2.80 -2.87 -1.07
CA ASN A 48 2.17 -1.57 -1.32
C ASN A 48 2.29 -0.60 -0.12
N PHE A 49 2.25 -1.09 1.13
CA PHE A 49 2.43 -0.21 2.29
C PHE A 49 3.88 0.29 2.46
N LEU A 50 4.87 -0.47 1.99
CA LEU A 50 6.27 -0.01 1.95
C LEU A 50 6.45 1.04 0.85
N ASP A 51 5.87 0.80 -0.33
CA ASP A 51 5.96 1.72 -1.47
C ASP A 51 5.29 3.08 -1.16
N ILE A 52 4.14 3.05 -0.48
CA ILE A 52 3.41 4.27 -0.10
C ILE A 52 4.07 5.00 1.08
N ALA A 53 4.86 4.33 1.92
CA ALA A 53 5.42 4.94 3.14
C ALA A 53 6.31 6.18 2.89
N PRO A 54 7.29 6.17 1.97
CA PRO A 54 8.03 7.37 1.60
C PRO A 54 7.14 8.51 1.10
N TYR A 55 6.09 8.19 0.33
CA TYR A 55 5.15 9.18 -0.18
C TYR A 55 4.31 9.81 0.95
N ILE A 56 3.88 9.04 1.95
CA ILE A 56 3.28 9.59 3.18
C ILE A 56 4.27 10.50 3.90
N GLY A 57 5.52 10.06 4.04
CA GLY A 57 6.56 10.79 4.78
C GLY A 57 6.98 12.10 4.11
N ASP A 58 6.76 12.22 2.80
CA ASP A 58 7.00 13.43 2.02
C ASP A 58 5.83 14.43 2.11
N ALA A 59 4.72 14.12 2.78
CA ALA A 59 3.54 14.99 2.78
C ALA A 59 3.79 16.44 3.21
N ARG A 60 4.72 16.71 4.14
CA ARG A 60 5.14 18.09 4.47
C ARG A 60 6.31 18.59 3.64
N ALA A 61 7.21 17.68 3.25
CA ALA A 61 8.45 18.03 2.60
C ALA A 61 8.27 18.23 1.09
N GLY A 62 7.31 17.59 0.44
CA GLY A 62 6.92 17.78 -0.95
C GLY A 62 8.09 17.77 -1.94
N VAL A 63 9.18 17.05 -1.67
CA VAL A 63 10.40 17.05 -2.49
C VAL A 63 10.46 15.85 -3.43
N LEU A 64 9.68 14.80 -3.18
CA LEU A 64 9.70 13.62 -4.04
C LEU A 64 9.09 13.94 -5.40
N PRO A 65 9.68 13.42 -6.50
CA PRO A 65 9.05 13.47 -7.81
C PRO A 65 7.71 12.73 -7.80
N LEU A 66 6.65 13.43 -8.15
CA LEU A 66 5.31 12.90 -8.37
C LEU A 66 5.21 12.25 -9.75
N LEU A 67 4.15 11.45 -9.92
CA LEU A 67 3.73 10.96 -11.23
C LEU A 67 3.40 12.17 -12.13
N GLY A 68 4.18 12.35 -13.20
CA GLY A 68 4.11 13.53 -14.08
C GLY A 68 5.33 14.45 -14.02
N GLY A 69 6.33 14.15 -13.18
CA GLY A 69 7.65 14.80 -13.19
C GLY A 69 7.75 16.11 -12.37
N ASN A 70 6.64 16.56 -11.78
CA ASN A 70 6.63 17.66 -10.82
C ASN A 70 6.92 17.16 -9.39
N THR A 71 7.10 18.05 -8.43
CA THR A 71 7.16 17.74 -6.98
C THR A 71 5.92 18.28 -6.27
N GLY A 72 5.70 17.91 -5.02
CA GLY A 72 4.65 18.52 -4.19
C GLY A 72 4.80 20.04 -4.12
N HIS A 73 6.01 20.52 -3.86
CA HIS A 73 6.32 21.96 -3.78
C HIS A 73 6.10 22.75 -5.07
N SER A 74 6.35 22.14 -6.22
CA SER A 74 6.19 22.79 -7.52
C SER A 74 4.78 22.68 -8.09
N SER A 75 3.87 22.03 -7.36
CA SER A 75 2.50 21.75 -7.82
C SER A 75 1.48 22.55 -6.99
N PRO A 76 0.29 22.84 -7.53
CA PRO A 76 -0.80 23.42 -6.75
C PRO A 76 -1.21 22.51 -5.56
N TYR A 77 -1.71 23.10 -4.48
CA TYR A 77 -2.26 22.35 -3.35
C TYR A 77 -3.30 21.32 -3.80
N GLY A 78 -3.23 20.11 -3.25
CA GLY A 78 -4.10 19.00 -3.65
C GLY A 78 -3.62 18.17 -4.84
N PHE A 79 -2.37 18.37 -5.28
CA PHE A 79 -1.66 17.47 -6.20
C PHE A 79 -0.86 16.39 -5.47
N HIS A 80 -0.29 16.69 -4.31
CA HIS A 80 0.31 15.68 -3.45
C HIS A 80 -0.77 15.13 -2.53
N ASP A 81 -1.15 13.87 -2.75
CA ASP A 81 -2.35 13.32 -2.13
C ASP A 81 -2.27 13.28 -0.61
N TRP A 82 -1.14 12.82 -0.08
CA TRP A 82 -0.94 12.76 1.38
C TRP A 82 -0.75 14.12 2.05
N GLU A 83 -0.23 15.13 1.34
CA GLU A 83 -0.21 16.52 1.83
C GLU A 83 -1.65 16.97 2.06
N PHE A 84 -2.51 16.81 1.04
CA PHE A 84 -3.91 17.18 1.11
C PHE A 84 -4.64 16.43 2.22
N LEU A 85 -4.59 15.09 2.21
CA LEU A 85 -5.33 14.27 3.18
C LEU A 85 -4.91 14.55 4.62
N LEU A 86 -3.61 14.66 4.90
CA LEU A 86 -3.15 14.93 6.26
C LEU A 86 -3.40 16.38 6.68
N THR A 87 -3.44 17.32 5.75
CA THR A 87 -3.82 18.71 6.03
C THR A 87 -5.31 18.81 6.38
N GLU A 88 -6.19 18.28 5.53
CA GLU A 88 -7.64 18.32 5.73
C GLU A 88 -8.09 17.56 6.99
N THR A 89 -7.33 16.54 7.42
CA THR A 89 -7.61 15.78 8.66
C THR A 89 -6.90 16.34 9.89
N GLY A 90 -6.06 17.37 9.76
CA GLY A 90 -5.28 17.94 10.87
C GLY A 90 -4.14 17.05 11.37
N LEU A 91 -3.78 16.01 10.63
CA LEU A 91 -2.77 15.01 10.96
C LEU A 91 -1.40 15.26 10.32
N LEU A 92 -1.23 16.36 9.57
CA LEU A 92 0.00 16.68 8.81
C LEU A 92 1.28 16.58 9.63
N ARG A 93 1.25 16.95 10.92
CA ARG A 93 2.41 16.84 11.83
C ARG A 93 2.90 15.40 12.07
N TYR A 94 2.05 14.41 11.79
CA TYR A 94 2.29 12.99 12.03
C TYR A 94 2.66 12.22 10.76
N ASP A 95 2.83 12.87 9.61
CA ASP A 95 3.28 12.27 8.35
C ASP A 95 4.40 11.21 8.50
N LEU A 96 5.49 11.54 9.20
CA LEU A 96 6.61 10.61 9.42
C LEU A 96 6.24 9.44 10.34
N ALA A 97 5.36 9.66 11.31
CA ALA A 97 4.88 8.59 12.18
C ALA A 97 3.98 7.63 11.40
N ILE A 98 3.05 8.15 10.60
CA ILE A 98 2.15 7.38 9.74
C ILE A 98 2.96 6.63 8.68
N ALA A 99 3.98 7.25 8.08
CA ALA A 99 4.91 6.61 7.16
C ALA A 99 5.62 5.41 7.79
N ARG A 100 6.16 5.57 9.00
CA ARG A 100 6.81 4.46 9.72
C ARG A 100 5.83 3.35 10.08
N LEU A 101 4.61 3.69 10.48
CA LEU A 101 3.56 2.71 10.76
C LEU A 101 3.17 1.94 9.50
N SER A 102 3.01 2.62 8.36
CA SER A 102 2.75 1.99 7.06
C SER A 102 3.87 1.02 6.70
N HIS A 103 5.13 1.49 6.73
CA HIS A 103 6.29 0.65 6.44
C HIS A 103 6.37 -0.57 7.37
N GLY A 104 6.21 -0.37 8.69
CA GLY A 104 6.26 -1.43 9.68
C GLY A 104 5.13 -2.46 9.49
N PHE A 105 3.92 -1.99 9.25
CA PHE A 105 2.76 -2.85 8.98
C PHE A 105 2.95 -3.69 7.72
N GLY A 106 3.34 -3.07 6.60
CA GLY A 106 3.64 -3.78 5.37
C GLY A 106 4.77 -4.79 5.54
N SER A 107 5.81 -4.44 6.29
CA SER A 107 6.96 -5.35 6.54
C SER A 107 6.51 -6.61 7.29
N VAL A 108 5.66 -6.44 8.31
CA VAL A 108 5.07 -7.57 9.05
C VAL A 108 4.23 -8.45 8.12
N LEU A 109 3.38 -7.85 7.28
CA LEU A 109 2.57 -8.60 6.33
C LEU A 109 3.43 -9.41 5.35
N MET A 110 4.48 -8.81 4.79
CA MET A 110 5.40 -9.48 3.88
C MET A 110 6.12 -10.66 4.56
N ILE A 111 6.58 -10.49 5.81
CA ILE A 111 7.24 -11.57 6.57
C ILE A 111 6.26 -12.72 6.84
N LEU A 112 5.03 -12.41 7.25
CA LEU A 112 3.98 -13.41 7.47
C LEU A 112 3.65 -14.16 6.18
N ALA A 113 3.54 -13.43 5.05
CA ALA A 113 3.28 -14.03 3.74
C ALA A 113 4.41 -14.96 3.29
N ILE A 114 5.68 -14.56 3.44
CA ILE A 114 6.83 -15.40 3.13
C ILE A 114 6.86 -16.65 4.01
N THR A 115 6.62 -16.48 5.31
CA THR A 115 6.61 -17.60 6.27
C THR A 115 5.49 -18.58 5.94
N TRP A 116 4.31 -18.08 5.61
CA TRP A 116 3.16 -18.90 5.22
C TRP A 116 3.39 -19.63 3.88
N GLY A 117 3.88 -18.93 2.86
CA GLY A 117 4.23 -19.52 1.57
C GLY A 117 5.32 -20.59 1.71
N GLY A 118 6.35 -20.33 2.52
CA GLY A 118 7.39 -21.31 2.84
C GLY A 118 6.86 -22.55 3.56
N TYR A 119 5.94 -22.37 4.52
CA TYR A 119 5.27 -23.48 5.19
C TYR A 119 4.44 -24.34 4.22
N ILE A 120 3.68 -23.70 3.31
CA ILE A 120 2.91 -24.41 2.28
C ILE A 120 3.83 -25.26 1.41
N LEU A 121 4.94 -24.69 0.92
CA LEU A 121 5.89 -25.41 0.08
C LEU A 121 6.54 -26.59 0.83
N TRP A 122 6.95 -26.38 2.08
CA TRP A 122 7.52 -27.44 2.92
C TRP A 122 6.54 -28.58 3.14
N LYS A 123 5.28 -28.27 3.45
CA LYS A 123 4.22 -29.26 3.64
C LYS A 123 3.99 -30.06 2.36
N THR A 124 3.79 -29.39 1.23
CA THR A 124 3.54 -30.04 -0.06
C THR A 124 4.71 -30.92 -0.49
N TYR A 125 5.95 -30.48 -0.25
CA TYR A 125 7.14 -31.28 -0.54
C TYR A 125 7.16 -32.59 0.26
N ASN A 126 6.92 -32.54 1.56
CA ASN A 126 6.91 -33.74 2.42
C ASN A 126 5.76 -34.70 2.13
N GLU A 127 4.63 -34.22 1.62
CA GLU A 127 3.51 -35.08 1.19
C GLU A 127 3.76 -35.73 -0.19
N SER A 128 4.74 -35.23 -0.94
CA SER A 128 5.07 -35.69 -2.31
C SER A 128 6.22 -36.70 -2.36
N VAL A 129 6.90 -36.95 -1.24
CA VAL A 129 8.03 -37.88 -1.08
C VAL A 129 7.56 -39.11 -0.31
#